data_AF-A0A8F1MCE4-F1
#
_entry.id   AF-A0A8F1MCE4-F1
#
_cell.length_a   1.000
_cell.length_b   1.000
_cell.length_c   1.000
_cell.angle_alpha   90.00
_cell.angle_beta   90.00
_cell.angle_gamma   90.00
#
_symmetry.space_group_name_H-M   'P 1'
#
loop_
_entity.id
_entity.type
_entity.pdbx_description
1 polymer ?
#
loop_
_entity_poly.entity_id
_entity_poly.type
_entity_poly.pdbx_seq_one_letter_code
_entity_poly.pdbx_strand_id
1 'polypeptide(L)'
;MKLRSTTPVSASLVSRASLVAMSALLAGSGIFGLASHVLARDYNAEIQAKQQEADNYNSEASRLGEMADSLQAELDKINGQISAIQAQISDSQKKINSLNDQIKKNEELIKHNRKAMGRILADLYVDDQISPLEMLASSKNIRNYIDKQEQRKFLKKIH
;
A
#
# COMPACT_ATOMS: atom_id res chain seq x y z
N MET A 1 22.23 -27.64 32.08
CA MET A 1 21.68 -27.52 33.44
C MET A 1 20.58 -26.45 33.40
N LYS A 2 19.32 -26.88 33.66
CA LYS A 2 18.16 -26.12 34.16
C LYS A 2 17.58 -24.94 33.35
N LEU A 3 16.61 -25.31 32.50
CA LEU A 3 15.27 -24.74 32.28
C LEU A 3 14.94 -23.40 32.98
N ARG A 4 14.51 -22.42 32.19
CA ARG A 4 13.51 -21.43 32.62
C ARG A 4 12.43 -21.31 31.56
N SER A 5 11.24 -21.72 31.98
CA SER A 5 9.96 -21.53 31.32
C SER A 5 9.38 -20.21 31.79
N THR A 6 9.02 -19.31 30.87
CA THR A 6 7.99 -18.29 31.09
C THR A 6 7.30 -18.00 29.76
N THR A 7 6.12 -18.62 29.63
CA THR A 7 4.98 -18.46 28.72
C THR A 7 4.96 -17.22 27.80
N PRO A 8 4.57 -17.37 26.51
CA PRO A 8 4.24 -16.25 25.64
C PRO A 8 2.81 -15.78 25.92
N VAL A 9 2.60 -14.51 26.28
CA VAL A 9 1.25 -13.93 26.31
C VAL A 9 1.01 -13.23 24.98
N SER A 10 0.29 -13.93 24.11
CA SER A 10 -0.31 -13.37 22.89
C SER A 10 -1.32 -12.30 23.30
N ALA A 11 -1.03 -11.04 22.99
CA ALA A 11 -1.98 -9.95 23.14
C ALA A 11 -3.03 -10.07 22.03
N SER A 12 -4.04 -10.89 22.25
CA SER A 12 -5.22 -10.90 21.39
C SER A 12 -6.07 -9.67 21.70
N LEU A 13 -6.10 -8.74 20.75
CA LEU A 13 -7.02 -7.60 20.67
C LEU A 13 -8.45 -8.06 20.32
N VAL A 14 -8.95 -9.08 21.02
CA VAL A 14 -10.32 -9.60 20.86
C VAL A 14 -10.89 -9.81 22.26
N SER A 15 -11.11 -8.70 22.96
CA SER A 15 -11.87 -8.68 24.22
C SER A 15 -12.81 -7.47 24.29
N ARG A 16 -13.45 -7.18 23.15
CA ARG A 16 -14.52 -6.17 23.04
C ARG A 16 -15.56 -6.59 21.99
N ALA A 17 -16.19 -7.74 22.16
CA ALA A 17 -17.37 -8.10 21.38
C ALA A 17 -18.11 -9.30 22.01
N SER A 18 -18.71 -9.11 23.20
CA SER A 18 -19.86 -9.95 23.63
C SER A 18 -20.33 -9.50 25.00
N LEU A 19 -21.36 -8.64 25.06
CA LEU A 19 -22.33 -8.62 26.17
C LEU A 19 -23.43 -7.60 25.83
N VAL A 20 -24.28 -7.97 24.88
CA VAL A 20 -25.69 -7.55 24.89
C VAL A 20 -26.50 -8.82 24.63
N ALA A 21 -26.54 -9.69 25.65
CA ALA A 21 -27.53 -10.75 25.72
C ALA A 21 -28.72 -10.15 26.48
N MET A 22 -29.79 -9.87 25.72
CA MET A 22 -31.09 -9.43 26.21
C MET A 22 -31.49 -10.16 27.50
N SER A 23 -31.63 -9.39 28.57
CA SER A 23 -32.33 -9.73 29.79
C SER A 23 -33.84 -9.84 29.51
N ALA A 24 -34.27 -10.93 28.88
CA ALA A 24 -35.67 -11.31 28.75
C ALA A 24 -35.88 -12.66 29.43
N LEU A 25 -35.62 -12.72 30.73
CA LEU A 25 -35.92 -13.89 31.56
C LEU A 25 -36.77 -13.45 32.77
N LEU A 26 -38.09 -13.63 32.59
CA LEU A 26 -39.00 -14.17 33.59
C LEU A 26 -39.22 -13.33 34.87
N ALA A 27 -40.02 -12.27 34.76
CA ALA A 27 -40.87 -11.81 35.87
C ALA A 27 -42.22 -12.56 35.81
N GLY A 28 -42.20 -13.86 36.07
CA GLY A 28 -43.36 -14.74 36.03
C GLY A 28 -43.53 -15.51 37.33
N SER A 29 -43.68 -14.83 38.46
CA SER A 29 -44.07 -15.47 39.72
C SER A 29 -44.65 -14.47 40.73
N GLY A 30 -45.98 -14.51 40.91
CA GLY A 30 -46.70 -13.80 41.96
C GLY A 30 -48.15 -14.25 42.02
N ILE A 31 -48.44 -15.28 42.82
CA ILE A 31 -49.79 -15.79 43.12
C ILE A 31 -50.38 -14.99 44.29
N PHE A 32 -51.52 -14.34 44.02
CA PHE A 32 -52.67 -14.02 44.88
C PHE A 32 -52.47 -13.42 46.29
N GLY A 33 -52.95 -12.18 46.44
CA GLY A 33 -53.44 -11.61 47.70
C GLY A 33 -54.83 -11.01 47.47
N LEU A 34 -55.83 -11.50 48.22
CA LEU A 34 -57.24 -11.11 48.18
C LEU A 34 -57.45 -9.68 48.67
N ALA A 35 -57.97 -8.80 47.81
CA ALA A 35 -58.75 -7.62 48.20
C ALA A 35 -59.68 -7.24 47.03
N SER A 36 -60.98 -7.47 47.22
CA SER A 36 -62.03 -7.06 46.29
C SER A 36 -62.23 -5.55 46.35
N HIS A 37 -61.32 -4.80 45.74
CA HIS A 37 -61.65 -3.50 45.19
C HIS A 37 -61.91 -3.71 43.70
N VAL A 38 -63.20 -3.77 43.32
CA VAL A 38 -63.59 -3.57 41.93
C VAL A 38 -63.34 -2.08 41.64
N LEU A 39 -62.07 -1.76 41.41
CA LEU A 39 -61.74 -0.65 40.54
C LEU A 39 -62.34 -1.05 39.20
N ALA A 40 -63.19 -0.22 38.62
CA ALA A 40 -63.49 -0.29 37.20
C ALA A 40 -62.14 -0.09 36.50
N ARG A 41 -61.44 -1.21 36.26
CA ARG A 41 -60.13 -1.23 35.65
C ARG A 41 -60.35 -0.74 34.23
N ASP A 42 -59.90 0.48 33.97
CA ASP A 42 -60.11 1.15 32.70
C ASP A 42 -59.14 0.54 31.68
N TYR A 43 -59.45 -0.69 31.26
CA TYR A 43 -58.66 -1.44 30.30
C TYR A 43 -58.46 -0.66 28.99
N ASN A 44 -59.39 0.23 28.63
CA ASN A 44 -59.24 1.12 27.49
C ASN A 44 -58.12 2.15 27.67
N ALA A 45 -57.98 2.73 28.87
CA ALA A 45 -56.88 3.65 29.17
C ALA A 45 -55.52 2.94 29.16
N GLU A 46 -55.46 1.70 29.69
CA GLU A 46 -54.24 0.89 29.66
C GLU A 46 -53.86 0.48 28.22
N ILE A 47 -54.84 0.10 27.39
CA ILE A 47 -54.64 -0.22 25.97
C ILE A 47 -54.16 1.00 25.19
N GLN A 48 -54.77 2.18 25.40
CA GLN A 48 -54.31 3.41 24.74
C GLN A 48 -52.89 3.78 25.16
N ALA A 49 -52.55 3.67 26.44
CA ALA A 49 -51.20 3.93 26.92
C ALA A 49 -50.17 2.97 26.29
N LYS A 50 -50.50 1.68 26.19
CA LYS A 50 -49.65 0.69 25.52
C LYS A 50 -49.53 0.89 24.02
N GLN A 51 -50.59 1.33 23.35
CA GLN A 51 -50.54 1.68 21.93
C GLN A 51 -49.62 2.89 21.70
N GLN A 52 -49.75 3.94 22.51
CA GLN A 52 -48.88 5.11 22.46
C GLN A 52 -47.41 4.74 22.70
N GLU A 53 -47.15 3.83 23.65
CA GLU A 53 -45.81 3.32 23.94
C GLU A 53 -45.24 2.53 22.75
N ALA A 54 -46.05 1.68 22.12
CA ALA A 54 -45.66 0.94 20.92
C ALA A 54 -45.37 1.88 19.71
N ASP A 55 -46.18 2.91 19.52
CA ASP A 55 -45.99 3.89 18.44
C ASP A 55 -44.69 4.70 18.64
N ASN A 56 -44.37 5.04 19.89
CA ASN A 56 -43.10 5.69 20.24
C ASN A 56 -41.91 4.77 19.96
N TYR A 57 -41.99 3.49 20.35
CA TYR A 57 -40.93 2.51 20.06
C TYR A 57 -40.75 2.27 18.57
N ASN A 58 -41.84 2.19 17.80
CA ASN A 58 -41.78 2.07 16.33
C ASN A 58 -41.11 3.29 15.68
N SER A 59 -41.39 4.49 16.20
CA SER A 59 -40.78 5.73 15.71
C SER A 59 -39.27 5.75 15.98
N GLU A 60 -38.85 5.34 17.19
CA GLU A 60 -37.43 5.27 17.54
C GLU A 60 -36.70 4.16 16.76
N ALA A 61 -37.34 3.01 16.56
CA ALA A 61 -36.80 1.93 15.73
C ALA A 61 -36.61 2.39 14.27
N SER A 62 -37.56 3.15 13.71
CA SER A 62 -37.47 3.70 12.36
C SER A 62 -36.30 4.68 12.25
N ARG A 63 -36.14 5.58 13.22
CA ARG A 63 -35.00 6.52 13.28
C ARG A 63 -33.66 5.81 13.38
N LEU A 64 -33.56 4.75 14.20
CA LEU A 64 -32.35 3.94 14.30
C LEU A 64 -32.06 3.20 13.00
N GLY A 65 -33.09 2.73 12.30
CA GLY A 65 -32.99 2.14 10.96
C GLY A 65 -32.39 3.12 9.95
N GLU A 66 -32.93 4.33 9.86
CA GLU A 66 -32.39 5.38 8.98
C GLU A 66 -30.93 5.73 9.29
N MET A 67 -30.57 5.76 10.57
CA MET A 67 -29.17 5.98 10.98
C MET A 67 -28.27 4.82 10.57
N ALA A 68 -28.73 3.58 10.71
CA ALA A 68 -27.99 2.39 10.29
C ALA A 68 -27.79 2.38 8.76
N ASP A 69 -28.82 2.69 7.98
CA ASP A 69 -28.74 2.77 6.52
C ASP A 69 -27.76 3.86 6.07
N SER A 70 -27.79 5.02 6.73
CA SER A 70 -26.84 6.12 6.49
C SER A 70 -25.39 5.71 6.79
N LEU A 71 -25.16 5.04 7.91
CA LEU A 71 -23.84 4.53 8.29
C LEU A 71 -23.35 3.46 7.30
N GLN A 72 -24.23 2.56 6.85
CA GLN A 72 -23.92 1.55 5.86
C GLN A 72 -23.50 2.19 4.52
N ALA A 73 -24.23 3.21 4.07
CA ALA A 73 -23.90 3.94 2.84
C ALA A 73 -22.53 4.64 2.92
N GLU A 74 -22.19 5.26 4.06
CA GLU A 74 -20.88 5.88 4.24
C GLU A 74 -19.76 4.82 4.31
N LEU A 75 -20.00 3.66 4.93
CA LEU A 75 -19.07 2.53 4.91
C LEU A 75 -18.82 2.03 3.49
N ASP A 76 -19.86 1.86 2.68
CA ASP A 76 -19.73 1.41 1.29
C ASP A 76 -18.91 2.42 0.46
N LYS A 77 -19.14 3.72 0.69
CA LYS A 77 -18.34 4.79 0.07
C LYS A 77 -16.87 4.74 0.48
N ILE A 78 -16.59 4.55 1.77
CA ILE A 78 -15.21 4.40 2.28
C ILE A 78 -14.55 3.16 1.67
N ASN A 79 -15.25 2.03 1.59
CA ASN A 79 -14.74 0.81 0.97
C ASN A 79 -14.43 1.00 -0.53
N GLY A 80 -15.27 1.76 -1.23
CA GLY A 80 -15.02 2.17 -2.61
C GLY A 80 -13.75 3.03 -2.74
N GLN A 81 -13.57 4.00 -1.85
CA GLN A 81 -12.36 4.83 -1.81
C GLN A 81 -11.10 4.02 -1.51
N ILE A 82 -11.17 3.08 -0.56
CA ILE A 82 -10.06 2.16 -0.23
C ILE A 82 -9.66 1.36 -1.47
N SER A 83 -10.64 0.80 -2.17
CA SER A 83 -10.39 -0.01 -3.37
C SER A 83 -9.71 0.82 -4.48
N ALA A 84 -10.16 2.06 -4.68
CA ALA A 84 -9.56 2.97 -5.64
C ALA A 84 -8.11 3.33 -5.28
N ILE A 85 -7.85 3.63 -4.00
CA ILE A 85 -6.49 3.95 -3.50
C ILE A 85 -5.57 2.72 -3.66
N GLN A 86 -6.05 1.52 -3.35
CA GLN A 86 -5.27 0.29 -3.54
C GLN A 86 -4.89 0.07 -5.01
N ALA A 87 -5.80 0.35 -5.95
CA ALA A 87 -5.50 0.27 -7.37
C ALA A 87 -4.41 1.29 -7.78
N GLN A 88 -4.52 2.54 -7.30
CA GLN A 88 -3.51 3.58 -7.54
C GLN A 88 -2.13 3.20 -6.97
N ILE A 89 -2.08 2.59 -5.78
CA ILE A 89 -0.85 2.07 -5.17
C ILE A 89 -0.24 0.98 -6.05
N SER A 90 -1.05 0.03 -6.53
CA SER A 90 -0.58 -1.05 -7.40
C SER A 90 0.04 -0.52 -8.69
N ASP A 91 -0.62 0.44 -9.34
CA ASP A 91 -0.11 1.05 -10.58
C ASP A 91 1.15 1.88 -10.34
N SER A 92 1.21 2.60 -9.23
CA SER A 92 2.42 3.33 -8.81
C SER A 92 3.60 2.38 -8.57
N GLN A 93 3.36 1.22 -7.95
CA GLN A 93 4.39 0.22 -7.72
C GLN A 93 4.90 -0.38 -9.04
N LYS A 94 4.02 -0.65 -10.02
CA LYS A 94 4.43 -1.08 -11.37
C LYS A 94 5.31 -0.02 -12.04
N LYS A 95 4.94 1.25 -11.91
CA LYS A 95 5.71 2.37 -12.48
C LYS A 95 7.09 2.47 -11.85
N ILE A 96 7.19 2.35 -10.53
CA ILE A 96 8.46 2.34 -9.78
C ILE A 96 9.34 1.19 -10.28
N ASN A 97 8.81 -0.02 -10.40
CA ASN A 97 9.57 -1.18 -10.87
C ASN A 97 10.11 -0.95 -12.29
N SER A 98 9.28 -0.45 -13.20
CA SER A 98 9.69 -0.13 -14.57
C SER A 98 10.78 0.95 -14.63
N LEU A 99 10.68 1.99 -13.80
CA LEU A 99 11.70 3.04 -13.73
C LEU A 99 13.02 2.51 -13.18
N ASN A 100 12.98 1.66 -12.15
CA ASN A 100 14.17 1.04 -11.59
C ASN A 100 14.90 0.15 -12.62
N ASP A 101 14.16 -0.60 -13.44
CA ASP A 101 14.75 -1.41 -14.51
C ASP A 101 15.40 -0.53 -15.59
N GLN A 102 14.76 0.59 -15.95
CA GLN A 102 15.34 1.56 -16.89
C GLN A 102 16.60 2.22 -16.33
N ILE A 103 16.61 2.57 -15.04
CA ILE A 103 17.80 3.11 -14.37
C ILE A 103 18.95 2.11 -14.45
N LYS A 104 18.75 0.85 -14.06
CA LYS A 104 19.79 -0.19 -14.15
C LYS A 104 20.33 -0.35 -15.57
N LYS A 105 19.46 -0.38 -16.57
CA LYS A 105 19.87 -0.47 -17.98
C LYS A 105 20.73 0.73 -18.39
N ASN A 106 20.34 1.93 -17.98
CA ASN A 106 21.08 3.15 -18.28
C ASN A 106 22.43 3.21 -17.55
N GLU A 107 22.50 2.77 -16.30
CA GLU A 107 23.75 2.67 -15.54
C GLU A 107 24.76 1.75 -16.23
N GLU A 108 24.32 0.57 -16.70
CA GLU A 108 25.18 -0.34 -17.45
C GLU A 108 25.63 0.26 -18.79
N LEU A 109 24.75 0.96 -19.51
CA LEU A 109 25.12 1.68 -20.73
C LEU A 109 26.16 2.78 -20.46
N ILE A 110 25.99 3.57 -19.40
CA ILE A 110 26.94 4.60 -18.99
C ILE A 110 28.29 3.96 -18.65
N LYS A 111 28.30 2.87 -17.89
CA LYS A 111 29.52 2.14 -17.52
C LYS A 111 30.25 1.59 -18.75
N HIS A 112 29.51 1.01 -19.69
CA HIS A 112 30.05 0.54 -20.96
C HIS A 112 30.69 1.69 -21.75
N ASN A 113 29.97 2.80 -21.89
CA ASN A 113 30.46 3.98 -22.61
C ASN A 113 31.69 4.59 -21.94
N ARG A 114 31.71 4.70 -20.61
CA ARG A 114 32.88 5.18 -19.86
C ARG A 114 34.09 4.27 -20.08
N LYS A 115 33.90 2.95 -20.11
CA LYS A 115 34.98 1.99 -20.40
C LYS A 115 35.50 2.14 -21.84
N ALA A 116 34.61 2.30 -22.81
CA ALA A 116 34.98 2.53 -24.21
C ALA A 116 35.78 3.83 -24.37
N MET A 117 35.29 4.93 -23.77
CA MET A 117 36.00 6.21 -23.77
C MET A 117 37.36 6.13 -23.06
N GLY A 118 37.44 5.41 -21.93
CA GLY A 118 38.72 5.19 -21.24
C GLY A 118 39.74 4.45 -22.09
N ARG A 119 39.31 3.48 -22.91
CA ARG A 119 40.20 2.79 -23.88
C ARG A 119 40.64 3.73 -24.99
N ILE A 120 39.73 4.50 -25.57
CA ILE A 120 40.05 5.48 -26.62
C ILE A 120 41.06 6.52 -26.09
N LEU A 121 40.86 7.01 -24.87
CA LEU A 121 41.78 7.95 -24.23
C LEU A 121 43.15 7.32 -23.95
N ALA A 122 43.20 6.07 -23.51
CA ALA A 122 44.46 5.35 -23.30
C ALA A 122 45.22 5.13 -24.61
N ASP A 123 44.52 4.72 -25.68
CA ASP A 123 45.10 4.56 -27.02
C ASP A 123 45.64 5.90 -27.53
N LEU A 124 44.89 7.00 -27.36
CA LEU A 124 45.35 8.34 -27.75
C LEU A 124 46.56 8.80 -26.94
N TYR A 125 46.59 8.58 -25.62
CA TYR A 125 47.71 8.97 -24.76
C TYR A 125 49.01 8.24 -25.16
N VAL A 126 48.93 6.94 -25.45
CA VAL A 126 50.08 6.18 -25.96
C VAL A 126 50.50 6.67 -27.34
N ASP A 127 49.55 6.96 -28.22
CA ASP A 127 49.82 7.38 -29.59
C ASP A 127 50.38 8.81 -29.72
N ASP A 128 49.95 9.74 -28.85
CA ASP A 128 50.53 11.09 -28.75
C ASP A 128 51.94 11.09 -28.14
N GLN A 129 52.33 10.06 -27.38
CA GLN A 129 53.71 9.90 -26.89
C GLN A 129 54.69 9.38 -27.94
N ILE A 130 54.21 8.79 -29.04
CA ILE A 130 55.07 8.27 -30.11
C ILE A 130 55.43 9.41 -31.05
N SER A 131 56.69 9.86 -31.01
CA SER A 131 57.17 10.92 -31.90
C SER A 131 57.09 10.51 -33.38
N PRO A 132 57.01 11.47 -34.33
CA PRO A 132 57.01 11.14 -35.76
C PRO A 132 58.24 10.34 -36.23
N LEU A 133 59.40 10.54 -35.58
CA LEU A 133 60.62 9.76 -35.84
C LEU A 133 60.50 8.33 -35.32
N GLU A 134 59.98 8.13 -34.11
CA GLU A 134 59.75 6.79 -33.54
C GLU A 134 58.64 6.04 -34.28
N MET A 135 57.61 6.74 -34.76
CA MET A 135 56.59 6.14 -35.60
C MET A 135 57.16 5.69 -36.95
N LEU A 136 58.05 6.48 -37.54
CA LEU A 136 58.76 6.12 -38.77
C LEU A 136 59.67 4.89 -38.52
N ALA A 137 60.42 4.88 -37.42
CA ALA A 137 61.27 3.75 -37.04
C ALA A 137 60.49 2.47 -36.70
N SER A 138 59.30 2.62 -36.10
CA SER A 138 58.36 1.52 -35.81
C SER A 138 57.65 0.99 -37.07
N SER A 139 57.61 1.78 -38.15
CA SER A 139 56.91 1.40 -39.38
C SER A 139 57.80 0.55 -40.29
N LYS A 140 57.28 -0.61 -40.73
CA LYS A 140 58.01 -1.52 -41.65
C LYS A 140 58.19 -0.95 -43.06
N ASN A 141 57.36 0.02 -43.46
CA ASN A 141 57.40 0.69 -44.77
C ASN A 141 56.61 2.02 -44.74
N ILE A 142 56.78 2.84 -45.79
CA ILE A 142 56.16 4.17 -45.93
C ILE A 142 54.62 4.10 -45.89
N ARG A 143 54.02 3.04 -46.45
CA ARG A 143 52.56 2.84 -46.43
C ARG A 143 52.04 2.70 -44.99
N ASN A 144 52.68 1.85 -44.18
CA ASN A 144 52.33 1.66 -42.78
C ASN A 144 52.49 2.95 -41.95
N TYR A 145 53.44 3.82 -42.30
CA TYR A 145 53.58 5.13 -41.67
C TYR A 145 52.43 6.07 -42.02
N ILE A 146 52.03 6.13 -43.30
CA ILE A 146 50.88 6.93 -43.76
C ILE A 146 49.59 6.44 -43.12
N ASP A 147 49.38 5.11 -43.06
CA ASP A 147 48.20 4.51 -42.44
C ASP A 147 48.08 4.91 -40.95
N LYS A 148 49.19 4.87 -40.19
CA LYS A 148 49.21 5.31 -38.78
C LYS A 148 48.98 6.82 -38.63
N GLN A 149 49.51 7.65 -39.53
CA GLN A 149 49.23 9.10 -39.55
C GLN A 149 47.74 9.40 -39.82
N GLU A 150 47.10 8.66 -40.72
CA GLU A 150 45.67 8.83 -41.02
C GLU A 150 44.78 8.37 -39.86
N GLN A 151 45.11 7.24 -39.22
CA GLN A 151 44.43 6.79 -38.00
C GLN A 151 44.49 7.86 -36.89
N ARG A 152 45.66 8.48 -36.67
CA ARG A 152 45.80 9.60 -35.73
C ARG A 152 44.91 10.78 -36.05
N LYS A 153 44.84 11.18 -37.33
CA LYS A 153 43.97 12.28 -37.77
C LYS A 153 42.49 11.95 -37.57
N PHE A 154 42.10 10.71 -37.84
CA PHE A 154 40.72 10.25 -37.64
C PHE A 154 40.32 10.28 -36.17
N LEU A 155 41.16 9.76 -35.28
CA LEU A 155 40.92 9.78 -33.83
C LEU A 155 40.83 11.22 -33.27
N LYS A 156 41.67 12.14 -33.75
CA LYS A 156 41.64 13.56 -33.36
C LYS A 156 40.43 14.34 -33.88
N LYS A 157 39.74 13.85 -34.93
CA LYS A 157 38.59 14.53 -35.57
C LYS A 157 37.23 14.10 -34.99
N ILE A 158 37.18 13.04 -34.19
CA ILE A 158 35.95 12.50 -33.58
C ILE A 158 35.57 13.24 -32.27
N HIS A 159 36.44 14.12 -31.78
CA HIS A 159 36.16 15.11 -30.73
C HIS A 159 35.85 16.48 -31.35
#